data_AF-A0A942Q4A1-F1
#
_entry.id   AF-A0A942Q4A1-F1
#
_cell.length_a   1.000
_cell.length_b   1.000
_cell.length_c   1.000
_cell.angle_alpha   90.00
_cell.angle_beta   90.00
_cell.angle_gamma   90.00
#
_symmetry.space_group_name_H-M   'P 1'
#
loop_
_entity.id
_entity.type
_entity.pdbx_description
1 polymer ?
#
loop_
_entity_poly.entity_id
_entity_poly.type
_entity_poly.pdbx_seq_one_letter_code
_entity_poly.pdbx_strand_id
1 'polypeptide(L)' 'MLKKKYEEEPSIAPGMNDAEELNRDASNEEIEEGEYTSVTTLSWDEVDPSED' A
#
# COMPACT_ATOMS: atom_id res chain seq x y z
N MET A 1 0.42 -6.40 -34.54
CA MET A 1 0.36 -5.32 -33.54
C MET A 1 1.14 -5.79 -32.32
N LEU A 2 2.30 -5.20 -32.01
CA LEU A 2 3.06 -5.57 -30.81
C LEU A 2 2.27 -5.13 -29.57
N LYS A 3 1.85 -6.07 -28.73
CA LYS A 3 1.35 -5.77 -27.39
C LYS A 3 2.52 -5.19 -26.59
N LYS A 4 2.54 -3.88 -26.34
CA LYS A 4 3.41 -3.29 -25.33
C LYS A 4 3.04 -3.97 -24.01
N LYS A 5 3.95 -4.76 -23.44
CA LYS A 5 3.90 -5.10 -22.02
C LYS A 5 4.17 -3.79 -21.30
N TYR A 6 3.12 -3.15 -20.81
CA TYR A 6 3.28 -2.18 -19.74
C TYR A 6 3.82 -2.99 -18.58
N GLU A 7 5.03 -2.68 -18.13
CA GLU A 7 5.46 -3.08 -16.80
C GLU A 7 4.50 -2.35 -15.88
N GLU A 8 3.49 -3.07 -15.37
CA GLU A 8 2.53 -2.53 -14.42
C GLU A 8 3.29 -2.36 -13.11
N GLU A 9 4.01 -1.25 -12.99
CA GLU A 9 4.53 -0.81 -11.71
C GLU A 9 3.32 -0.70 -10.75
N PRO A 10 3.47 -1.18 -9.50
CA PRO A 10 2.41 -1.04 -8.53
C PRO A 10 2.05 0.44 -8.38
N SER A 11 0.82 0.79 -8.76
CA SER A 11 0.29 2.15 -8.73
C SER A 11 -0.98 2.18 -7.89
N ILE A 12 -1.29 3.33 -7.30
CA ILE A 12 -2.53 3.47 -6.54
C ILE A 12 -3.72 3.65 -7.48
N ALA A 13 -4.86 3.05 -7.12
CA ALA A 13 -6.08 3.11 -7.91
C ALA A 13 -6.57 4.57 -8.05
N PRO A 14 -7.01 5.01 -9.25
CA PRO A 14 -7.53 6.36 -9.44
C PRO A 14 -8.71 6.65 -8.49
N GLY A 15 -8.63 7.75 -7.74
CA GLY A 15 -9.67 8.17 -6.80
C GLY A 15 -9.49 7.70 -5.36
N MET A 16 -8.46 6.90 -5.08
CA MET A 16 -8.07 6.54 -3.71
C MET A 16 -7.21 7.66 -3.09
N ASN A 17 -7.45 7.99 -1.82
CA ASN A 17 -6.56 8.84 -1.03
C ASN A 17 -5.44 7.96 -0.44
N ASP A 18 -4.35 7.83 -1.20
CA ASP A 18 -3.29 6.81 -1.09
C ASP A 18 -2.90 6.44 0.35
N ALA A 19 -2.63 7.41 1.23
CA ALA A 19 -2.12 7.09 2.57
C ALA A 19 -3.22 6.83 3.61
N GLU A 20 -4.34 7.56 3.57
CA GLU A 20 -5.38 7.41 4.60
C GLU A 20 -6.22 6.15 4.37
N GLU A 21 -6.53 5.85 3.11
CA GLU A 21 -7.37 4.70 2.76
C GLU A 21 -6.60 3.37 2.82
N LEU A 22 -5.33 3.33 2.38
CA LEU A 22 -4.52 2.09 2.43
C LEU A 22 -4.10 1.70 3.84
N ASN A 23 -4.01 2.67 4.76
CA ASN A 23 -3.68 2.40 6.17
C ASN A 23 -4.92 2.08 7.01
N ARG A 24 -6.13 2.11 6.42
CA ARG A 24 -7.35 1.74 7.11
C ARG A 24 -7.44 0.22 7.24
N ASP A 25 -7.65 -0.26 8.45
CA ASP A 25 -7.97 -1.67 8.68
C ASP A 25 -9.30 -2.03 8.01
N ALA A 26 -9.33 -3.17 7.31
CA ALA A 26 -10.56 -3.73 6.77
C ALA A 26 -11.47 -4.22 7.93
N SER A 27 -12.77 -3.97 7.81
CA SER A 27 -13.77 -4.54 8.72
C SER A 27 -13.91 -6.05 8.53
N ASN A 28 -14.54 -6.73 9.50
CA ASN A 28 -14.77 -8.17 9.39
C ASN A 28 -15.64 -8.53 8.17
N GLU A 29 -16.65 -7.71 7.85
CA GLU A 29 -17.52 -7.91 6.68
C GLU A 29 -16.72 -7.77 5.38
N GLU A 30 -15.90 -6.72 5.25
CA GLU A 30 -15.01 -6.55 4.08
C GLU A 30 -14.03 -7.72 3.92
N ILE A 31 -13.52 -8.28 5.03
CA ILE A 31 -12.65 -9.46 5.00
C ILE A 31 -13.41 -10.72 4.54
N GLU A 32 -14.62 -10.93 5.04
CA GLU A 32 -15.49 -12.05 4.67
C GLU A 32 -15.90 -12.00 3.19
N GLU A 33 -16.14 -10.79 2.66
CA GLU A 33 -16.50 -10.55 1.25
C GLU A 33 -15.28 -10.50 0.31
N GLY A 34 -14.06 -10.42 0.86
CA GLY A 34 -12.81 -10.33 0.09
C GLY A 34 -12.50 -8.93 -0.45
N GLU A 35 -13.15 -7.90 0.09
CA GLU A 35 -13.01 -6.49 -0.27
C GLU A 35 -11.84 -5.81 0.49
N TYR A 36 -10.65 -6.40 0.43
CA TYR A 36 -9.45 -5.85 1.07
C TYR A 36 -8.21 -5.96 0.18
N THR A 37 -7.19 -5.17 0.50
CA THR A 37 -5.87 -5.23 -0.15
C THR A 37 -4.79 -5.41 0.90
N SER A 38 -3.84 -6.31 0.66
CA SER A 38 -2.68 -6.48 1.54
C SER A 38 -1.64 -5.39 1.30
N VAL A 39 -1.32 -4.64 2.34
CA VAL A 39 -0.33 -3.55 2.29
C VAL A 39 0.89 -3.93 3.13
N THR A 40 2.09 -3.54 2.65
CA THR A 40 3.34 -3.66 3.41
C THR A 40 3.85 -2.27 3.74
N THR A 41 4.05 -1.98 5.03
CA THR A 41 4.57 -0.69 5.49
C THR A 41 6.07 -0.78 5.76
N LEU A 42 6.84 0.21 5.29
CA LEU A 42 8.26 0.36 5.62
C LEU A 42 8.39 1.49 6.64
N SER A 43 8.88 1.18 7.84
CA SER A 43 9.21 2.17 8.87
C SER A 43 10.70 2.11 9.20
N TRP A 44 11.34 3.27 9.28
CA TRP A 44 12.72 3.40 9.74
C TRP A 44 12.73 3.55 11.26
N ASP A 45 13.54 2.75 11.95
CA ASP A 45 13.79 2.87 13.39
C ASP A 45 15.08 3.70 13.56
N GLU A 46 14.95 5.02 13.55
CA GLU A 46 16.08 5.93 13.75
C GLU A 46 16.50 5.87 15.23
N VAL A 47 17.49 5.02 15.55
CA VAL A 47 18.28 5.19 16.76
C VAL A 47 19.13 6.43 16.59
N ASP A 48 18.93 7.44 17.43
CA ASP A 48 19.80 8.63 17.47
C ASP A 48 21.26 8.15 17.65
N PRO A 49 22.13 8.28 16.63
CA PRO A 49 23.53 7.97 16.83
C PRO A 49 24.05 9.03 17.77
N SER A 50 24.29 8.66 19.04
CA SER A 50 24.83 9.57 20.05
C SER A 50 26.03 10.32 19.46
N GLU A 51 25.87 11.63 19.23
CA GLU A 51 26.95 12.49 18.72
C GLU A 51 28.08 12.53 19.77
N ASP A 52 29.31 12.29 19.29
CA ASP A 52 30.63 12.13 19.95
C ASP A 52 30.81 12.47 21.45
#